data_AF-A0A7S4QG04-F1
#
_entry.id   AF-A0A7S4QG04-F1
#
_cell.length_a   1.000
_cell.length_b   1.000
_cell.length_c   1.000
_cell.angle_alpha   90.00
_cell.angle_beta   90.00
_cell.angle_gamma   90.00
#
_symmetry.space_group_name_H-M   'P 1'
#
loop_
_entity.id
_entity.type
_entity.pdbx_description
1 polymer ?
#
loop_
_entity_poly.entity_id
_entity_poly.type
_entity_poly.pdbx_seq_one_letter_code
_entity_poly.pdbx_strand_id
1 'polypeptide(L)'
;MAWAIAVLLVEDEPLISALAAEAIPKITEFACQELANLAWAVASLRIGDVPLFASISAASIPRIKDYNFQDIVNTAWSFAELRVPNAPLFASISSAAIRRLAAAPLAGAGVPKSEDVLGTLHALASIAVPCAPLRAATAAHLGRRAAALDARETARAAPPPSGGRNGGGRPEILLAHGGLCILWKPAGWTVSVASGGSSSAEEEWQQDSSGGLPLQRWLIEEFGADHPIALDADISHGLLHRLDRQTSGALAWAWSYTGYFASRVEFASLRVLKEYVCLCGGWLPRSPCLLEVPLREVRLGPSKLRSVVHPLGRRACTEVLDIKHLVCQASGQFSLVAVRLHTGRLHQIRVHLSDLGYALLGDAAYGGATPPWCPRILLHARRLALGTGDGPIDVPAPWPQDLREVLALLAAAGGRSRESAG
;
A
#
# COMPACT_ATOMS: atom_id res chain seq x y z
N MET A 1 -14.11 -24.49 -10.91
CA MET A 1 -12.72 -24.88 -11.26
C MET A 1 -11.77 -23.68 -11.32
N ALA A 2 -12.04 -22.65 -12.15
CA ALA A 2 -11.17 -21.47 -12.29
C ALA A 2 -10.76 -20.82 -10.94
N TRP A 3 -11.71 -20.67 -10.00
CA TRP A 3 -11.44 -20.15 -8.66
C TRP A 3 -10.40 -20.98 -7.88
N ALA A 4 -10.53 -22.31 -7.89
CA ALA A 4 -9.60 -23.19 -7.18
C ALA A 4 -8.19 -23.15 -7.79
N ILE A 5 -8.09 -23.10 -9.13
CA ILE A 5 -6.81 -22.97 -9.85
C ILE A 5 -6.12 -21.64 -9.48
N ALA A 6 -6.88 -20.54 -9.46
CA ALA A 6 -6.38 -19.23 -9.09
C ALA A 6 -5.93 -19.15 -7.62
N VAL A 7 -6.67 -19.79 -6.70
CA VAL A 7 -6.27 -19.87 -5.28
C VAL A 7 -4.96 -20.65 -5.11
N LEU A 8 -4.77 -21.72 -5.88
CA LEU A 8 -3.53 -22.52 -5.88
C LEU A 8 -2.39 -21.86 -6.66
N LEU A 9 -2.62 -20.72 -7.32
CA LEU A 9 -1.66 -20.02 -8.17
C LEU A 9 -1.03 -20.94 -9.23
N VAL A 10 -1.79 -21.92 -9.74
CA VAL A 10 -1.34 -22.80 -10.81
C VAL A 10 -1.48 -22.04 -12.13
N GLU A 11 -0.34 -21.73 -12.74
CA GLU A 11 -0.25 -21.05 -14.03
C GLU A 11 -0.35 -22.08 -15.17
N ASP A 12 -1.57 -22.33 -15.64
CA ASP A 12 -1.85 -23.15 -16.83
C ASP A 12 -2.71 -22.32 -17.80
N GLU A 13 -2.03 -21.52 -18.62
CA GLU A 13 -2.66 -20.61 -19.58
C GLU A 13 -3.56 -21.36 -20.61
N PRO A 14 -3.16 -22.52 -21.17
CA PRO A 14 -4.05 -23.33 -22.01
C PRO A 14 -5.34 -23.76 -21.30
N LEU A 15 -5.25 -24.25 -20.06
CA LEU A 15 -6.42 -24.67 -19.30
C LEU A 15 -7.36 -23.51 -19.01
N ILE A 16 -6.83 -22.35 -18.61
CA ILE A 16 -7.66 -21.17 -18.34
C ILE A 16 -8.29 -20.64 -19.62
N SER A 17 -7.56 -20.64 -20.74
CA SER A 17 -8.10 -20.23 -22.04
C SER A 17 -9.23 -21.16 -22.49
N ALA A 18 -9.10 -22.47 -22.27
CA ALA A 18 -10.18 -23.43 -22.53
C ALA A 18 -11.40 -23.19 -21.62
N LEU A 19 -11.18 -22.90 -20.34
CA LEU A 19 -12.26 -22.55 -19.41
C LEU A 19 -12.98 -21.26 -19.82
N ALA A 20 -12.24 -20.26 -20.31
CA ALA A 20 -12.81 -19.02 -20.82
C ALA A 20 -13.66 -19.27 -22.08
N ALA A 21 -13.15 -20.04 -23.03
CA ALA A 21 -13.86 -20.41 -24.25
C ALA A 21 -15.17 -21.17 -23.96
N GLU A 22 -15.17 -22.05 -22.95
CA GLU A 22 -16.35 -22.79 -22.52
C GLU A 22 -17.35 -21.92 -21.72
N ALA A 23 -16.85 -20.94 -20.95
CA ALA A 23 -17.69 -20.06 -20.14
C ALA A 23 -18.44 -19.01 -20.97
N ILE A 24 -17.83 -18.47 -22.03
CA ILE A 24 -18.43 -17.42 -22.89
C ILE A 24 -19.85 -17.77 -23.39
N PRO A 25 -20.10 -18.94 -24.03
CA PRO A 25 -21.44 -19.26 -24.54
C PRO A 25 -22.49 -19.46 -23.43
N LYS A 26 -22.06 -19.73 -22.19
CA LYS A 26 -22.92 -20.01 -21.03
C LYS A 26 -23.01 -18.83 -20.06
N ILE A 27 -22.38 -17.70 -20.36
CA ILE A 27 -22.16 -16.61 -19.41
C ILE A 27 -23.47 -16.02 -18.83
N THR A 28 -24.57 -16.15 -19.56
CA THR A 28 -25.90 -15.68 -19.12
C THR A 28 -26.54 -16.60 -18.09
N GLU A 29 -26.13 -17.87 -18.01
CA GLU A 29 -26.61 -18.86 -17.05
C GLU A 29 -25.96 -18.69 -15.66
N PHE A 30 -24.82 -18.00 -15.61
CA PHE A 30 -24.04 -17.84 -14.39
C PHE A 30 -24.74 -16.91 -13.40
N ALA A 31 -24.73 -17.27 -12.11
CA ALA A 31 -25.11 -16.38 -11.03
C ALA A 31 -24.13 -15.19 -10.88
N CYS A 32 -24.56 -14.11 -10.22
CA CYS A 32 -23.73 -12.92 -10.00
C CYS A 32 -22.37 -13.24 -9.36
N GLN A 33 -22.39 -14.12 -8.36
CA GLN A 33 -21.18 -14.58 -7.66
C GLN A 33 -20.25 -15.35 -8.59
N GLU A 34 -20.78 -16.17 -9.50
CA GLU A 34 -19.98 -16.97 -10.44
C GLU A 34 -19.28 -16.07 -11.47
N LEU A 35 -19.96 -15.02 -11.94
CA LEU A 35 -19.37 -14.01 -12.83
C LEU A 35 -18.20 -13.28 -12.15
N ALA A 36 -18.44 -12.81 -10.92
CA ALA A 36 -17.42 -12.10 -10.14
C ALA A 36 -16.22 -13.01 -9.81
N ASN A 37 -16.47 -14.27 -9.44
CA ASN A 37 -15.42 -15.24 -9.17
C ASN A 37 -14.63 -15.63 -10.42
N LEU A 38 -15.29 -15.75 -11.59
CA LEU A 38 -14.62 -16.00 -12.86
C LEU A 38 -13.71 -14.83 -13.25
N ALA A 39 -14.24 -13.60 -13.17
CA ALA A 39 -13.45 -12.39 -13.42
C ALA A 39 -12.24 -12.31 -12.48
N TRP A 40 -12.44 -12.60 -11.18
CA TRP A 40 -11.39 -12.58 -10.17
C TRP A 40 -10.31 -13.64 -10.43
N ALA A 41 -10.72 -14.86 -10.77
CA ALA A 41 -9.80 -15.96 -11.03
C ALA A 41 -8.88 -15.66 -12.22
N VAL A 42 -9.46 -15.23 -13.35
CA VAL A 42 -8.71 -14.91 -14.56
C VAL A 42 -7.78 -13.71 -14.35
N ALA A 43 -8.26 -12.66 -13.66
CA ALA A 43 -7.44 -11.50 -13.33
C ALA A 43 -6.28 -11.82 -12.36
N SER A 44 -6.51 -12.71 -11.39
CA SER A 44 -5.47 -13.13 -10.43
C SER A 44 -4.33 -13.87 -11.12
N LEU A 45 -4.63 -14.60 -12.19
CA LEU A 45 -3.66 -15.29 -13.04
C LEU A 45 -3.08 -14.40 -14.15
N ARG A 46 -3.48 -13.13 -14.22
CA ARG A 46 -3.01 -12.14 -15.23
C ARG A 46 -3.32 -12.51 -16.68
N ILE A 47 -4.35 -13.31 -16.91
CA ILE A 47 -4.74 -13.73 -18.25
C ILE A 47 -5.68 -12.70 -18.85
N GLY A 48 -5.25 -12.05 -19.92
CA GLY A 48 -5.99 -11.00 -20.62
C GLY A 48 -6.93 -11.55 -21.69
N ASP A 49 -8.06 -12.15 -21.29
CA ASP A 49 -9.08 -12.62 -22.24
C ASP A 49 -10.13 -11.52 -22.51
N VAL A 50 -9.91 -10.74 -23.58
CA VAL A 50 -10.79 -9.63 -23.94
C VAL A 50 -12.23 -10.08 -24.23
N PRO A 51 -12.48 -11.14 -25.05
CA PRO A 51 -13.83 -11.66 -25.27
C PRO A 51 -14.56 -12.08 -23.98
N LEU A 52 -13.87 -12.74 -23.06
CA LEU A 52 -14.45 -13.15 -21.78
C LEU A 52 -14.84 -11.93 -20.94
N PHE A 53 -13.95 -10.94 -20.80
CA PHE A 53 -14.26 -9.73 -20.01
C PHE A 53 -15.38 -8.89 -20.64
N ALA A 54 -15.47 -8.84 -21.97
CA ALA A 54 -16.61 -8.23 -22.66
C ALA A 54 -17.92 -8.96 -22.33
N SER A 55 -17.90 -10.30 -22.34
CA SER A 55 -19.05 -11.14 -22.02
C SER A 55 -19.48 -11.00 -20.55
N ILE A 56 -18.52 -11.03 -19.61
CA ILE A 56 -18.76 -10.79 -18.18
C ILE A 56 -19.39 -9.41 -17.98
N SER A 57 -18.85 -8.37 -18.62
CA SER A 57 -19.40 -7.02 -18.52
C SER A 57 -20.85 -6.95 -19.00
N ALA A 58 -21.13 -7.47 -20.21
CA ALA A 58 -22.46 -7.45 -20.79
C ALA A 58 -23.48 -8.18 -19.90
N ALA A 59 -23.06 -9.29 -19.29
CA ALA A 59 -23.88 -10.09 -18.39
C ALA A 59 -24.01 -9.45 -17.00
N SER A 60 -23.02 -8.68 -16.53
CA SER A 60 -23.00 -8.05 -15.20
C SER A 60 -23.85 -6.79 -15.12
N ILE A 61 -23.77 -5.89 -16.11
CA ILE A 61 -24.45 -4.58 -16.10
C ILE A 61 -25.95 -4.67 -15.77
N PRO A 62 -26.78 -5.50 -16.43
CA PRO A 62 -28.22 -5.56 -16.14
C PRO A 62 -28.53 -6.19 -14.78
N ARG A 63 -27.60 -6.97 -14.20
CA ARG A 63 -27.76 -7.70 -12.94
C ARG A 63 -27.01 -7.07 -11.77
N ILE A 64 -26.30 -5.95 -11.98
CA ILE A 64 -25.42 -5.34 -10.99
C ILE A 64 -26.14 -4.95 -9.68
N LYS A 65 -27.45 -4.72 -9.75
CA LYS A 65 -28.30 -4.45 -8.58
C LYS A 65 -28.32 -5.64 -7.60
N ASP A 66 -28.17 -6.86 -8.10
CA ASP A 66 -28.26 -8.11 -7.34
C ASP A 66 -26.90 -8.52 -6.75
N TYR A 67 -25.80 -7.90 -7.20
CA TYR A 67 -24.44 -8.17 -6.72
C TYR A 67 -24.26 -7.73 -5.27
N ASN A 68 -23.71 -8.58 -4.41
CA ASN A 68 -23.28 -8.15 -3.09
C ASN A 68 -21.96 -7.34 -3.16
N PHE A 69 -21.44 -6.84 -2.03
CA PHE A 69 -20.20 -6.04 -2.05
C PHE A 69 -18.96 -6.83 -2.47
N GLN A 70 -18.89 -8.11 -2.14
CA GLN A 70 -17.81 -8.98 -2.56
C GLN A 70 -17.82 -9.18 -4.08
N ASP A 71 -19.01 -9.37 -4.67
CA ASP A 71 -19.16 -9.49 -6.13
C ASP A 71 -18.76 -8.18 -6.82
N ILE A 72 -19.16 -7.03 -6.25
CA ILE A 72 -18.81 -5.70 -6.75
C ILE A 72 -17.30 -5.48 -6.73
N VAL A 73 -16.64 -5.70 -5.59
CA VAL A 73 -15.19 -5.45 -5.46
C VAL A 73 -14.38 -6.40 -6.33
N ASN A 74 -14.76 -7.68 -6.40
CA ASN A 74 -14.09 -8.66 -7.25
C ASN A 74 -14.18 -8.24 -8.71
N THR A 75 -15.37 -7.88 -9.19
CA THR A 75 -15.56 -7.42 -10.57
C THR A 75 -14.77 -6.13 -10.84
N ALA A 76 -14.87 -5.12 -9.97
CA ALA A 76 -14.16 -3.86 -10.13
C ALA A 76 -12.64 -4.05 -10.16
N TRP A 77 -12.11 -4.83 -9.21
CA TRP A 77 -10.69 -5.13 -9.11
C TRP A 77 -10.18 -5.90 -10.32
N SER A 78 -10.91 -6.91 -10.81
CA SER A 78 -10.49 -7.69 -11.97
C SER A 78 -10.27 -6.84 -13.22
N PHE A 79 -11.24 -5.98 -13.54
CA PHE A 79 -11.13 -5.09 -14.69
C PHE A 79 -10.01 -4.05 -14.49
N ALA A 80 -9.85 -3.53 -13.27
CA ALA A 80 -8.78 -2.58 -12.96
C ALA A 80 -7.39 -3.21 -13.03
N GLU A 81 -7.24 -4.42 -12.51
CA GLU A 81 -5.97 -5.15 -12.39
C GLU A 81 -5.42 -5.57 -13.76
N LEU A 82 -6.30 -5.96 -14.68
CA LEU A 82 -5.96 -6.24 -16.08
C LEU A 82 -6.00 -5.00 -16.99
N ARG A 83 -6.38 -3.83 -16.46
CA ARG A 83 -6.60 -2.59 -17.21
C ARG A 83 -7.54 -2.73 -18.39
N VAL A 84 -8.60 -3.52 -18.24
CA VAL A 84 -9.64 -3.66 -19.26
C VAL A 84 -10.55 -2.42 -19.18
N PRO A 85 -10.56 -1.54 -20.20
CA PRO A 85 -11.38 -0.35 -20.17
C PRO A 85 -12.86 -0.73 -20.33
N ASN A 86 -13.71 -0.30 -19.39
CA ASN A 86 -15.14 -0.54 -19.47
C ASN A 86 -15.95 0.54 -18.72
N ALA A 87 -16.06 1.72 -19.33
CA ALA A 87 -16.75 2.86 -18.71
C ALA A 87 -18.20 2.55 -18.28
N PRO A 88 -19.05 1.85 -19.09
CA PRO A 88 -20.41 1.51 -18.68
C PRO A 88 -20.46 0.61 -17.43
N LEU A 89 -19.59 -0.41 -17.35
CA LEU A 89 -19.50 -1.28 -16.19
C LEU A 89 -19.03 -0.52 -14.94
N PHE A 90 -18.00 0.32 -15.06
CA PHE A 90 -17.49 1.10 -13.93
C PHE A 90 -18.52 2.09 -13.38
N ALA A 91 -19.28 2.75 -14.26
CA ALA A 91 -20.40 3.60 -13.85
C ALA A 91 -21.49 2.79 -13.13
N SER A 92 -21.82 1.61 -13.64
CA SER A 92 -22.81 0.70 -13.05
C SER A 92 -22.36 0.19 -11.67
N ILE A 93 -21.10 -0.22 -11.52
CA ILE A 93 -20.46 -0.60 -10.26
C ILE A 93 -20.51 0.54 -9.25
N SER A 94 -20.09 1.75 -9.66
CA SER A 94 -20.08 2.92 -8.78
C SER A 94 -21.49 3.24 -8.27
N SER A 95 -22.48 3.25 -9.17
CA SER A 95 -23.88 3.51 -8.85
C SER A 95 -24.48 2.44 -7.91
N ALA A 96 -24.19 1.16 -8.16
CA ALA A 96 -24.64 0.05 -7.31
C ALA A 96 -24.01 0.11 -5.91
N ALA A 97 -22.70 0.35 -5.83
CA ALA A 97 -21.99 0.49 -4.56
C ALA A 97 -22.55 1.66 -3.73
N ILE A 98 -22.78 2.83 -4.34
CA ILE A 98 -23.36 4.00 -3.66
C ILE A 98 -24.74 3.68 -3.08
N ARG A 99 -25.64 3.08 -3.87
CA ARG A 99 -26.98 2.70 -3.40
C ARG A 99 -26.92 1.73 -2.23
N ARG A 100 -26.03 0.75 -2.30
CA ARG A 100 -25.85 -0.24 -1.24
C ARG A 100 -25.27 0.36 0.04
N LEU A 101 -24.28 1.25 -0.07
CA LEU A 101 -23.73 1.96 1.09
C LEU A 101 -24.77 2.84 1.79
N ALA A 102 -25.69 3.44 1.03
CA ALA A 102 -26.79 4.23 1.56
C ALA A 102 -27.81 3.38 2.35
N ALA A 103 -28.09 2.16 1.88
CA ALA A 103 -29.04 1.24 2.51
C ALA A 103 -28.42 0.30 3.56
N ALA A 104 -27.09 0.21 3.63
CA ALA A 104 -26.40 -0.74 4.50
C ALA A 104 -26.57 -0.41 5.99
N PRO A 105 -26.77 -1.44 6.84
CA PRO A 105 -26.77 -1.25 8.28
C PRO A 105 -25.38 -0.83 8.79
N LEU A 106 -25.34 -0.26 10.00
CA LEU A 106 -24.08 0.17 10.64
C LEU A 106 -23.47 -0.92 11.55
N ALA A 107 -24.27 -1.89 12.00
CA ALA A 107 -23.86 -2.99 12.87
C ALA A 107 -24.71 -4.25 12.58
N GLY A 108 -24.19 -5.42 12.94
CA GLY A 108 -24.89 -6.70 12.83
C GLY A 108 -24.77 -7.36 11.45
N ALA A 109 -25.68 -8.28 11.16
CA ALA A 109 -25.70 -9.02 9.89
C ALA A 109 -25.98 -8.08 8.70
N GLY A 110 -25.28 -8.29 7.59
CA GLY A 110 -25.46 -7.51 6.36
C GLY A 110 -24.64 -6.21 6.28
N VAL A 111 -23.84 -5.90 7.30
CA VAL A 111 -22.85 -4.81 7.22
C VAL A 111 -21.76 -5.20 6.21
N PRO A 112 -21.44 -4.35 5.23
CA PRO A 112 -20.36 -4.66 4.29
C PRO A 112 -19.00 -4.65 5.00
N LYS A 113 -18.11 -5.53 4.57
CA LYS A 113 -16.72 -5.51 5.04
C LYS A 113 -16.06 -4.22 4.57
N SER A 114 -15.35 -3.55 5.48
CA SER A 114 -14.65 -2.30 5.15
C SER A 114 -13.65 -2.50 4.01
N GLU A 115 -13.04 -3.68 3.92
CA GLU A 115 -12.11 -4.07 2.87
C GLU A 115 -12.76 -4.11 1.49
N ASP A 116 -13.98 -4.65 1.36
CA ASP A 116 -14.70 -4.70 0.08
C ASP A 116 -15.10 -3.30 -0.38
N VAL A 117 -15.55 -2.45 0.56
CA VAL A 117 -15.93 -1.06 0.27
C VAL A 117 -14.72 -0.25 -0.18
N LEU A 118 -13.62 -0.31 0.58
CA LEU A 118 -12.38 0.40 0.27
C LEU A 118 -11.72 -0.16 -1.00
N GLY A 119 -11.78 -1.48 -1.20
CA GLY A 119 -11.27 -2.16 -2.39
C GLY A 119 -11.99 -1.73 -3.65
N THR A 120 -13.31 -1.55 -3.61
CA THR A 120 -14.10 -1.04 -4.74
C THR A 120 -13.65 0.37 -5.11
N LEU A 121 -13.52 1.26 -4.11
CA LEU A 121 -13.01 2.62 -4.32
C LEU A 121 -11.60 2.61 -4.90
N HIS A 122 -10.72 1.75 -4.36
CA HIS A 122 -9.35 1.61 -4.83
C HIS A 122 -9.25 1.11 -6.26
N ALA A 123 -10.03 0.09 -6.63
CA ALA A 123 -10.05 -0.44 -7.98
C ALA A 123 -10.36 0.67 -8.99
N LEU A 124 -11.44 1.44 -8.77
CA LEU A 124 -11.82 2.54 -9.67
C LEU A 124 -10.79 3.68 -9.68
N ALA A 125 -10.28 4.08 -8.52
CA ALA A 125 -9.25 5.12 -8.43
C ALA A 125 -7.96 4.72 -9.15
N SER A 126 -7.57 3.45 -9.11
CA SER A 126 -6.32 2.94 -9.68
C SER A 126 -6.24 3.02 -11.20
N ILE A 127 -7.39 3.11 -11.87
CA ILE A 127 -7.54 3.27 -13.32
C ILE A 127 -8.13 4.64 -13.69
N ALA A 128 -8.01 5.63 -12.80
CA ALA A 128 -8.44 7.01 -13.01
C ALA A 128 -9.93 7.18 -13.38
N VAL A 129 -10.80 6.25 -12.98
CA VAL A 129 -12.25 6.42 -13.10
C VAL A 129 -12.69 7.51 -12.11
N PRO A 130 -13.45 8.54 -12.55
CA PRO A 130 -13.99 9.55 -11.64
C PRO A 130 -14.84 8.91 -10.53
N CYS A 131 -14.33 8.93 -9.30
CA CYS A 131 -14.93 8.23 -8.17
C CYS A 131 -15.36 9.18 -7.03
N ALA A 132 -15.48 10.48 -7.29
CA ALA A 132 -15.84 11.46 -6.25
C ALA A 132 -17.17 11.15 -5.53
N PRO A 133 -18.27 10.78 -6.21
CA PRO A 133 -19.51 10.37 -5.54
C PRO A 133 -19.35 9.09 -4.71
N LEU A 134 -18.63 8.09 -5.23
CA LEU A 134 -18.36 6.85 -4.51
C LEU A 134 -17.50 7.10 -3.27
N ARG A 135 -16.45 7.92 -3.39
CA ARG A 135 -15.59 8.33 -2.28
C ARG A 135 -16.41 9.01 -1.18
N ALA A 136 -17.31 9.92 -1.53
CA ALA A 136 -18.19 10.59 -0.57
C ALA A 136 -19.14 9.61 0.13
N ALA A 137 -19.77 8.70 -0.63
CA ALA A 137 -20.63 7.66 -0.05
C ALA A 137 -19.87 6.71 0.88
N THR A 138 -18.66 6.30 0.48
CA THR A 138 -17.75 5.47 1.28
C THR A 138 -17.36 6.18 2.57
N ALA A 139 -16.92 7.44 2.49
CA ALA A 139 -16.58 8.25 3.66
C ALA A 139 -17.78 8.41 4.62
N ALA A 140 -18.97 8.67 4.09
CA ALA A 140 -20.18 8.82 4.90
C ALA A 140 -20.57 7.51 5.60
N HIS A 141 -20.55 6.37 4.89
CA HIS A 141 -20.89 5.07 5.48
C HIS A 141 -19.88 4.65 6.55
N LEU A 142 -18.58 4.65 6.21
CA LEU A 142 -17.54 4.26 7.15
C LEU A 142 -17.41 5.24 8.32
N GLY A 143 -17.62 6.54 8.09
CA GLY A 143 -17.63 7.57 9.13
C GLY A 143 -18.75 7.36 10.16
N ARG A 144 -19.97 7.02 9.73
CA ARG A 144 -21.07 6.69 10.67
C ARG A 144 -20.75 5.44 11.49
N ARG A 145 -20.18 4.41 10.85
CA ARG A 145 -19.75 3.19 11.55
C ARG A 145 -18.63 3.49 12.57
N ALA A 146 -17.65 4.28 12.16
CA ALA A 146 -16.54 4.70 12.99
C ALA A 146 -16.99 5.48 14.24
N ALA A 147 -17.90 6.45 14.05
CA ALA A 147 -18.45 7.23 15.16
C ALA A 147 -19.21 6.34 16.17
N ALA A 148 -19.90 5.30 15.70
CA ALA A 148 -20.57 4.34 16.58
C ALA A 148 -19.57 3.46 17.37
N LEU A 149 -18.40 3.16 16.80
CA LEU A 149 -17.33 2.45 17.50
C LEU A 149 -16.66 3.36 18.53
N ASP A 150 -16.25 4.57 18.14
CA ASP A 150 -15.65 5.57 19.04
C ASP A 150 -16.59 5.89 20.23
N ALA A 151 -17.91 5.94 20.01
CA ALA A 151 -18.88 6.19 21.07
C ALA A 151 -19.03 5.03 22.08
N ARG A 152 -18.79 3.78 21.66
CA ARG A 152 -18.87 2.60 22.54
C ARG A 152 -17.63 2.44 23.41
N GLU A 153 -16.49 2.88 22.91
CA GLU A 153 -15.18 2.72 23.55
C GLU A 153 -14.89 3.77 24.64
N THR A 154 -15.90 4.57 25.04
CA THR A 154 -15.90 5.50 26.20
C THR A 154 -14.53 5.95 26.73
N ALA A 155 -13.78 6.73 25.94
CA ALA A 155 -12.85 7.72 26.46
C ALA A 155 -12.56 8.73 25.35
N ARG A 156 -12.90 10.00 25.56
CA ARG A 156 -12.25 11.10 24.84
C ARG A 156 -10.82 11.19 25.37
N ALA A 157 -9.98 10.20 25.06
CA ALA A 157 -8.55 10.32 25.31
C ALA A 157 -8.06 11.55 24.56
N ALA A 158 -7.31 12.39 25.26
CA ALA A 158 -6.68 13.54 24.62
C ALA A 158 -5.82 13.05 23.45
N PRO A 159 -5.62 13.86 22.41
CA PRO A 159 -4.70 13.52 21.34
C PRO A 159 -3.34 13.11 21.95
N PRO A 160 -2.71 12.04 21.44
CA PRO A 160 -1.38 11.63 21.88
C PRO A 160 -0.42 12.83 21.86
N PRO A 161 0.36 13.06 22.94
CA PRO A 161 1.20 14.25 23.03
C PRO A 161 2.21 14.29 21.89
N SER A 162 2.22 15.41 21.16
CA SER A 162 3.20 15.67 20.10
C SER A 162 4.48 16.26 20.69
N GLY A 163 5.64 15.87 20.17
CA GLY A 163 6.94 16.41 20.59
C GLY A 163 7.85 15.36 21.23
N GLY A 164 8.52 14.59 20.38
CA GLY A 164 9.60 13.70 20.80
C GLY A 164 10.95 14.42 20.94
N ARG A 165 11.78 13.92 21.85
CA ARG A 165 13.20 14.31 21.96
C ARG A 165 13.98 13.57 20.88
N ASN A 166 14.17 14.22 19.74
CA ASN A 166 15.03 13.76 18.64
C ASN A 166 16.33 13.12 19.19
N GLY A 167 16.46 11.78 19.16
CA GLY A 167 17.72 11.11 19.53
C GLY A 167 17.65 9.76 20.25
N GLY A 168 16.48 9.19 20.56
CA GLY A 168 16.39 7.99 21.41
C GLY A 168 16.38 6.62 20.70
N GLY A 169 16.40 6.56 19.35
CA GLY A 169 16.25 5.29 18.62
C GLY A 169 14.88 4.61 18.77
N ARG A 170 13.90 5.32 19.37
CA ARG A 170 12.52 4.88 19.60
C ARG A 170 11.54 5.61 18.68
N PRO A 171 10.33 5.06 18.45
CA PRO A 171 9.28 5.75 17.74
C PRO A 171 8.80 6.99 18.49
N GLU A 172 8.37 8.01 17.76
CA GLU A 172 7.92 9.30 18.32
C GLU A 172 6.71 9.83 17.54
N ILE A 173 5.89 10.69 18.15
CA ILE A 173 4.78 11.38 17.45
C ILE A 173 5.29 12.71 16.90
N LEU A 174 5.27 12.84 15.56
CA LEU A 174 5.62 14.08 14.85
C LEU A 174 4.44 15.06 14.81
N LEU A 175 3.23 14.54 14.65
CA LEU A 175 1.98 15.32 14.61
C LEU A 175 0.82 14.46 15.11
N ALA A 176 -0.09 15.05 15.88
CA ALA A 176 -1.42 14.53 16.13
C ALA A 176 -2.47 15.52 15.60
N HIS A 177 -3.38 15.05 14.73
CA HIS A 177 -4.44 15.87 14.13
C HIS A 177 -5.63 14.98 13.72
N GLY A 178 -6.86 15.40 14.00
CA GLY A 178 -8.09 14.77 13.48
C GLY A 178 -8.15 13.25 13.55
N GLY A 179 -7.97 12.69 14.76
CA GLY A 179 -8.02 11.24 15.01
C GLY A 179 -6.81 10.44 14.50
N LEU A 180 -5.81 11.13 13.93
CA LEU A 180 -4.62 10.58 13.29
C LEU A 180 -3.34 11.10 13.96
N CYS A 181 -2.29 10.29 13.91
CA CYS A 181 -0.92 10.66 14.19
C CYS A 181 0.00 10.34 13.02
N ILE A 182 0.98 11.21 12.79
CA ILE A 182 2.17 10.88 12.00
C ILE A 182 3.29 10.54 12.98
N LEU A 183 3.77 9.31 12.88
CA LEU A 183 4.85 8.78 13.67
C LEU A 183 6.19 8.95 12.95
N TRP A 184 7.24 9.20 13.72
CA TRP A 184 8.60 8.91 13.37
C TRP A 184 8.85 7.42 13.58
N LYS A 185 9.08 6.65 12.51
CA LYS A 185 9.61 5.29 12.64
C LYS A 185 11.14 5.31 12.50
N PRO A 186 11.92 4.98 13.55
CA PRO A 186 13.35 4.75 13.40
C PRO A 186 13.64 3.48 12.58
N ALA A 187 14.85 3.38 12.03
CA ALA A 187 15.32 2.14 11.41
C ALA A 187 15.53 1.05 12.48
N GLY A 188 15.41 -0.22 12.08
CA GLY A 188 15.47 -1.38 12.97
C GLY A 188 14.10 -1.85 13.48
N TRP A 189 13.08 -0.99 13.43
CA TRP A 189 11.72 -1.31 13.86
C TRP A 189 10.87 -1.90 12.73
N THR A 190 10.09 -2.92 13.02
CA THR A 190 9.16 -3.52 12.05
C THR A 190 7.75 -2.99 12.20
N VAL A 191 6.99 -3.09 11.11
CA VAL A 191 5.56 -2.75 11.08
C VAL A 191 4.82 -3.95 10.54
N SER A 192 4.00 -4.57 11.38
CA SER A 192 3.01 -5.54 10.95
C SER A 192 1.68 -4.82 10.79
N VAL A 193 1.11 -4.89 9.60
CA VAL A 193 -0.27 -4.51 9.34
C VAL A 193 -0.93 -5.82 8.94
N ALA A 194 -1.91 -6.29 9.72
CA ALA A 194 -2.60 -7.52 9.40
C ALA A 194 -3.20 -7.37 7.99
N SER A 195 -2.75 -8.20 7.06
CA SER A 195 -3.43 -8.42 5.79
C SER A 195 -4.46 -9.50 6.04
N GLY A 196 -5.76 -9.16 6.01
CA GLY A 196 -6.90 -10.03 6.31
C GLY A 196 -6.61 -11.52 6.15
N GLY A 197 -6.40 -12.18 7.28
CA GLY A 197 -6.04 -13.58 7.42
C GLY A 197 -5.85 -13.88 8.89
N SER A 198 -6.67 -14.78 9.44
CA SER A 198 -6.64 -15.15 10.85
C SER A 198 -5.30 -15.79 11.20
N SER A 199 -4.57 -15.22 12.14
CA SER A 199 -3.57 -15.95 12.91
C SER A 199 -3.85 -15.72 14.39
N SER A 200 -4.08 -16.84 15.08
CA SER A 200 -4.29 -16.95 16.52
C SER A 200 -3.20 -16.22 17.30
N ALA A 201 -3.64 -15.46 18.30
CA ALA A 201 -2.79 -14.94 19.35
C ALA A 201 -2.20 -16.12 20.13
N GLU A 202 -0.88 -16.07 20.34
CA GLU A 202 -0.02 -16.85 21.26
C GLU A 202 1.24 -17.36 20.54
N GLU A 203 2.11 -16.44 20.12
CA GLU A 203 3.53 -16.72 19.92
C GLU A 203 4.33 -15.82 20.87
N GLU A 204 5.19 -16.41 21.68
CA GLU A 204 6.01 -15.74 22.69
C GLU A 204 6.76 -14.53 22.12
N TRP A 205 6.47 -13.37 22.71
CA TRP A 205 6.77 -12.04 22.19
C TRP A 205 8.23 -11.61 22.44
N GLN A 206 9.20 -12.26 21.80
CA GLN A 206 10.58 -11.76 21.64
C GLN A 206 10.76 -11.09 20.26
N GLN A 207 11.97 -10.62 19.91
CA GLN A 207 12.29 -10.03 18.59
C GLN A 207 11.54 -10.78 17.49
N ASP A 208 10.90 -10.05 16.56
CA ASP A 208 10.16 -10.75 15.50
C ASP A 208 11.11 -11.63 14.68
N SER A 209 10.56 -12.55 13.88
CA SER A 209 11.36 -13.46 13.05
C SER A 209 12.35 -12.77 12.08
N SER A 210 12.29 -11.44 11.95
CA SER A 210 13.23 -10.60 11.19
C SER A 210 14.25 -9.84 12.05
N GLY A 211 14.27 -10.06 13.36
CA GLY A 211 15.14 -9.40 14.34
C GLY A 211 14.77 -7.93 14.62
N GLY A 212 13.53 -7.53 14.34
CA GLY A 212 13.06 -6.16 14.54
C GLY A 212 12.32 -5.93 15.85
N LEU A 213 12.32 -4.67 16.31
CA LEU A 213 11.45 -4.22 17.39
C LEU A 213 10.05 -3.91 16.80
N PRO A 214 8.99 -4.60 17.26
CA PRO A 214 7.66 -4.45 16.64
C PRO A 214 7.00 -3.13 17.06
N LEU A 215 6.75 -2.24 16.10
CA LEU A 215 6.08 -0.96 16.33
C LEU A 215 4.67 -1.14 16.90
N GLN A 216 3.97 -2.18 16.46
CA GLN A 216 2.65 -2.56 16.98
C GLN A 216 2.66 -2.76 18.50
N ARG A 217 3.71 -3.42 19.04
CA ARG A 217 3.84 -3.64 20.48
C ARG A 217 4.02 -2.33 21.23
N TRP A 218 4.87 -1.46 20.71
CA TRP A 218 5.06 -0.12 21.30
C TRP A 218 3.75 0.68 21.31
N LEU A 219 2.94 0.60 20.25
CA LEU A 219 1.62 1.24 20.23
C LEU A 219 0.68 0.67 21.30
N ILE A 220 0.65 -0.65 21.46
CA ILE A 220 -0.16 -1.32 22.49
C ILE A 220 0.29 -0.90 23.89
N GLU A 221 1.60 -0.94 24.17
CA GLU A 221 2.15 -0.64 25.49
C GLU A 221 2.01 0.84 25.87
N GLU A 222 2.21 1.76 24.93
CA GLU A 222 2.16 3.20 25.20
C GLU A 222 0.73 3.78 25.14
N PHE A 223 -0.12 3.26 24.25
CA PHE A 223 -1.42 3.88 23.95
C PHE A 223 -2.62 2.96 24.19
N GLY A 224 -2.43 1.66 24.42
CA GLY A 224 -3.53 0.70 24.55
C GLY A 224 -4.48 0.99 25.71
N ALA A 225 -4.01 1.64 26.78
CA ALA A 225 -4.84 2.01 27.92
C ALA A 225 -5.82 3.15 27.59
N ASP A 226 -5.38 4.13 26.79
CA ASP A 226 -6.14 5.35 26.49
C ASP A 226 -6.82 5.29 25.11
N HIS A 227 -6.29 4.48 24.20
CA HIS A 227 -6.72 4.40 22.80
C HIS A 227 -7.03 2.95 22.42
N PRO A 228 -8.28 2.48 22.60
CA PRO A 228 -8.67 1.09 22.36
C PRO A 228 -8.38 0.57 20.94
N ILE A 229 -8.33 1.46 19.95
CA ILE A 229 -7.90 1.13 18.58
C ILE A 229 -6.49 0.50 18.53
N ALA A 230 -5.59 0.84 19.46
CA ALA A 230 -4.27 0.24 19.55
C ALA A 230 -4.33 -1.23 19.93
N LEU A 231 -5.44 -1.70 20.52
CA LEU A 231 -5.68 -3.10 20.87
C LEU A 231 -6.46 -3.86 19.78
N ASP A 232 -7.10 -3.16 18.84
CA ASP A 232 -7.92 -3.77 17.80
C ASP A 232 -7.07 -4.36 16.65
N ALA A 233 -6.88 -5.68 16.69
CA ALA A 233 -6.13 -6.42 15.68
C ALA A 233 -6.81 -6.44 14.29
N ASP A 234 -8.15 -6.37 14.23
CA ASP A 234 -8.90 -6.45 12.97
C ASP A 234 -8.65 -5.23 12.08
N ILE A 235 -8.28 -4.11 12.68
CA ILE A 235 -7.87 -2.89 11.98
C ILE A 235 -6.37 -2.60 12.09
N SER A 236 -5.58 -3.64 12.38
CA SER A 236 -4.12 -3.56 12.46
C SER A 236 -3.64 -2.57 13.52
N HIS A 237 -4.29 -2.53 14.68
CA HIS A 237 -3.93 -1.67 15.80
C HIS A 237 -3.91 -0.19 15.43
N GLY A 238 -4.73 0.23 14.45
CA GLY A 238 -4.78 1.59 13.90
C GLY A 238 -3.69 1.94 12.87
N LEU A 239 -2.77 1.02 12.54
CA LEU A 239 -1.73 1.26 11.52
C LEU A 239 -2.34 1.34 10.12
N LEU A 240 -1.99 2.40 9.38
CA LEU A 240 -2.57 2.68 8.06
C LEU A 240 -1.73 2.16 6.89
N HIS A 241 -0.42 2.06 7.08
CA HIS A 241 0.52 1.49 6.12
C HIS A 241 1.78 0.99 6.84
N ARG A 242 2.72 0.45 6.07
CA ARG A 242 3.99 -0.09 6.57
C ARG A 242 5.20 0.60 5.97
N LEU A 243 6.34 0.43 6.65
CA LEU A 243 7.69 0.71 6.16
C LEU A 243 8.55 -0.54 6.42
N ASP A 244 9.56 -0.77 5.58
CA ASP A 244 10.52 -1.86 5.81
C ASP A 244 11.30 -1.65 7.11
N ARG A 245 11.80 -2.74 7.70
CA ARG A 245 12.54 -2.70 8.98
C ARG A 245 13.62 -1.63 9.02
N GLN A 246 14.44 -1.57 7.97
CA GLN A 246 15.56 -0.64 7.85
C GLN A 246 15.21 0.70 7.20
N THR A 247 13.96 0.91 6.81
CA THR A 247 13.47 2.22 6.35
C THR A 247 13.05 3.05 7.56
N SER A 248 13.48 4.31 7.62
CA SER A 248 13.05 5.25 8.66
C SER A 248 12.05 6.29 8.11
N GLY A 249 11.42 7.08 8.98
CA GLY A 249 10.65 8.27 8.59
C GLY A 249 9.16 8.21 8.92
N ALA A 250 8.38 9.04 8.23
CA ALA A 250 6.97 9.26 8.51
C ALA A 250 6.11 8.00 8.28
N LEU A 251 5.28 7.66 9.26
CA LEU A 251 4.32 6.56 9.22
C LEU A 251 2.98 7.00 9.81
N ALA A 252 1.87 6.73 9.13
CA ALA A 252 0.54 7.08 9.63
C ALA A 252 -0.04 6.01 10.57
N TRP A 253 -0.54 6.46 11.72
CA TRP A 253 -1.25 5.66 12.70
C TRP A 253 -2.49 6.42 13.20
N ALA A 254 -3.64 5.77 13.25
CA ALA A 254 -4.86 6.37 13.78
C ALA A 254 -5.09 5.99 15.24
N TRP A 255 -5.37 6.99 16.07
CA TRP A 255 -5.69 6.81 17.50
C TRP A 255 -7.19 6.80 17.78
N SER A 256 -8.03 6.90 16.74
CA SER A 256 -9.49 6.75 16.77
C SER A 256 -10.01 6.01 15.53
N TYR A 257 -11.19 5.39 15.62
CA TYR A 257 -11.81 4.73 14.48
C TYR A 257 -12.21 5.73 13.40
N THR A 258 -12.71 6.92 13.79
CA THR A 258 -13.03 8.00 12.85
C THR A 258 -11.80 8.44 12.05
N GLY A 259 -10.68 8.68 12.71
CA GLY A 259 -9.39 8.98 12.06
C GLY A 259 -8.90 7.84 11.16
N TYR A 260 -9.04 6.59 11.61
CA TYR A 260 -8.65 5.40 10.85
C TYR A 260 -9.43 5.30 9.54
N PHE A 261 -10.76 5.27 9.61
CA PHE A 261 -11.59 5.07 8.43
C PHE A 261 -11.52 6.26 7.48
N ALA A 262 -11.48 7.50 7.98
CA ALA A 262 -11.26 8.67 7.13
C ALA A 262 -9.94 8.58 6.36
N SER A 263 -8.85 8.21 7.05
CA SER A 263 -7.54 8.04 6.41
C SER A 263 -7.53 6.88 5.41
N ARG A 264 -8.17 5.75 5.73
CA ARG A 264 -8.28 4.61 4.82
C ARG A 264 -9.00 4.96 3.51
N VAL A 265 -9.98 5.86 3.54
CA VAL A 265 -10.63 6.38 2.32
C VAL A 265 -9.63 7.17 1.45
N GLU A 266 -8.77 7.98 2.04
CA GLU A 266 -7.73 8.72 1.31
C GLU A 266 -6.66 7.78 0.73
N PHE A 267 -6.27 6.72 1.47
CA PHE A 267 -5.40 5.65 0.94
C PHE A 267 -6.05 4.90 -0.22
N ALA A 268 -7.30 4.49 -0.07
CA ALA A 268 -8.04 3.76 -1.10
C ALA A 268 -8.19 4.60 -2.36
N SER A 269 -8.48 5.90 -2.23
CA SER A 269 -8.62 6.81 -3.37
C SER A 269 -7.31 7.34 -3.96
N LEU A 270 -6.15 6.82 -3.52
CA LEU A 270 -4.81 7.22 -4.00
C LEU A 270 -4.51 8.72 -3.81
N ARG A 271 -5.01 9.32 -2.74
CA ARG A 271 -4.84 10.76 -2.42
C ARG A 271 -3.77 11.02 -1.37
N VAL A 272 -3.05 9.97 -0.93
CA VAL A 272 -1.96 10.07 0.04
C VAL A 272 -0.64 10.28 -0.70
N LEU A 273 0.02 11.41 -0.41
CA LEU A 273 1.36 11.70 -0.89
C LEU A 273 2.39 11.03 0.03
N LYS A 274 3.23 10.18 -0.55
CA LYS A 274 4.33 9.50 0.14
C LYS A 274 5.62 9.81 -0.61
N GLU A 275 6.48 10.62 -0.01
CA GLU A 275 7.79 10.95 -0.57
C GLU A 275 8.90 10.35 0.26
N TYR A 276 9.91 9.85 -0.43
CA TYR A 276 11.09 9.23 0.14
C TYR A 276 12.34 9.91 -0.38
N VAL A 277 13.42 9.78 0.38
CA VAL A 277 14.77 10.00 -0.09
C VAL A 277 15.56 8.71 0.08
N CYS A 278 16.43 8.42 -0.89
CA CYS A 278 17.30 7.26 -0.84
C CYS A 278 18.66 7.58 -1.47
N LEU A 279 19.67 6.80 -1.08
CA LEU A 279 21.00 6.86 -1.67
C LEU A 279 21.25 5.57 -2.44
N CYS A 280 21.57 5.67 -3.73
CA CYS A 280 21.92 4.51 -4.56
C CYS A 280 23.35 4.60 -5.10
N GLY A 281 23.92 3.45 -5.44
CA GLY A 281 25.20 3.37 -6.13
C GLY A 281 25.07 3.84 -7.59
N GLY A 282 26.12 4.45 -8.13
CA GLY A 282 26.17 4.98 -9.49
C GLY A 282 25.47 6.33 -9.67
N TRP A 283 25.63 6.91 -10.86
CA TRP A 283 24.94 8.13 -11.28
C TRP A 283 23.68 7.80 -12.09
N LEU A 284 22.53 7.86 -11.43
CA LEU A 284 21.23 7.66 -12.07
C LEU A 284 21.01 8.76 -13.12
N PRO A 285 20.70 8.44 -14.39
CA PRO A 285 20.92 9.37 -15.49
C PRO A 285 19.81 10.41 -15.70
N ARG A 286 18.61 10.22 -15.14
CA ARG A 286 17.42 11.03 -15.48
C ARG A 286 16.51 11.31 -14.29
N SER A 287 16.15 12.58 -14.14
CA SER A 287 15.00 13.05 -13.36
C SER A 287 14.38 14.30 -14.02
N PRO A 288 13.07 14.54 -13.88
CA PRO A 288 12.08 13.62 -13.32
C PRO A 288 11.79 12.45 -14.27
N CYS A 289 11.41 11.29 -13.74
CA CYS A 289 10.96 10.15 -14.56
C CYS A 289 10.02 9.21 -13.79
N LEU A 290 9.22 8.43 -14.51
CA LEU A 290 8.29 7.45 -13.94
C LEU A 290 8.80 6.02 -14.16
N LEU A 291 8.97 5.27 -13.07
CA LEU A 291 9.29 3.85 -13.09
C LEU A 291 8.01 3.06 -12.90
N GLU A 292 7.50 2.48 -13.99
CA GLU A 292 6.29 1.67 -14.00
C GLU A 292 6.61 0.24 -14.44
N VAL A 293 7.15 -0.54 -13.51
CA VAL A 293 7.55 -1.93 -13.73
C VAL A 293 6.82 -2.84 -12.73
N PRO A 294 6.10 -3.90 -13.17
CA PRO A 294 5.32 -4.76 -12.30
C PRO A 294 6.19 -5.58 -11.35
N LEU A 295 5.70 -5.76 -10.11
CA LEU A 295 6.40 -6.48 -9.05
C LEU A 295 5.60 -7.68 -8.55
N ARG A 296 6.26 -8.84 -8.46
CA ARG A 296 5.71 -10.08 -7.91
C ARG A 296 6.40 -10.42 -6.60
N GLU A 297 5.63 -10.79 -5.59
CA GLU A 297 6.16 -11.30 -4.33
C GLU A 297 6.53 -12.78 -4.50
N VAL A 298 7.77 -13.11 -4.16
CA VAL A 298 8.31 -14.47 -4.15
C VAL A 298 8.68 -14.86 -2.72
N ARG A 299 8.39 -16.12 -2.38
CA ARG A 299 8.70 -16.69 -1.08
C ARG A 299 10.11 -17.27 -1.10
N LEU A 300 10.98 -16.77 -0.22
CA LEU A 300 12.37 -17.22 -0.06
C LEU A 300 12.57 -18.16 1.14
N GLY A 301 11.47 -18.51 1.83
CA GLY A 301 11.43 -19.34 3.03
C GLY A 301 10.07 -19.21 3.74
N PRO A 302 9.84 -19.90 4.86
CA PRO A 302 8.54 -19.94 5.52
C PRO A 302 7.94 -18.55 5.81
N SER A 303 8.74 -17.60 6.29
CA SER A 303 8.30 -16.26 6.69
C SER A 303 8.90 -15.12 5.85
N LYS A 304 9.72 -15.41 4.84
CA LYS A 304 10.49 -14.40 4.10
C LYS A 304 9.91 -14.18 2.71
N LEU A 305 9.30 -13.02 2.51
CA LEU A 305 8.86 -12.53 1.21
C LEU A 305 9.86 -11.51 0.65
N ARG A 306 9.98 -11.50 -0.68
CA ARG A 306 10.76 -10.52 -1.43
C ARG A 306 10.00 -10.18 -2.71
N SER A 307 10.03 -8.92 -3.13
CA SER A 307 9.54 -8.56 -4.47
C SER A 307 10.63 -8.72 -5.51
N VAL A 308 10.25 -9.15 -6.71
CA VAL A 308 11.06 -9.18 -7.94
C VAL A 308 10.31 -8.52 -9.09
N VAL A 309 11.03 -8.02 -10.08
CA VAL A 309 10.42 -7.62 -11.35
C VAL A 309 9.92 -8.86 -12.07
N HIS A 310 8.65 -8.83 -12.49
CA HIS A 310 8.04 -9.97 -13.16
C HIS A 310 6.87 -9.50 -14.04
N PRO A 311 6.75 -9.97 -15.30
CA PRO A 311 5.65 -9.56 -16.20
C PRO A 311 4.25 -9.79 -15.61
N LEU A 312 4.05 -10.92 -14.92
CA LEU A 312 2.80 -11.24 -14.20
C LEU A 312 2.69 -10.60 -12.80
N GLY A 313 3.61 -9.68 -12.46
CA GLY A 313 3.58 -8.95 -11.19
C GLY A 313 2.43 -7.94 -11.09
N ARG A 314 2.20 -7.43 -9.89
CA ARG A 314 1.25 -6.35 -9.66
C ARG A 314 1.83 -5.02 -10.12
N ARG A 315 1.00 -4.15 -10.68
CA ARG A 315 1.40 -2.78 -11.02
C ARG A 315 2.12 -2.13 -9.84
N ALA A 316 3.27 -1.55 -10.12
CA ALA A 316 4.05 -0.76 -9.19
C ALA A 316 4.57 0.49 -9.91
N CYS A 317 4.46 1.64 -9.27
CA CYS A 317 4.71 2.95 -9.85
C CYS A 317 5.48 3.84 -8.86
N THR A 318 6.73 4.14 -9.20
CA THR A 318 7.67 4.99 -8.44
C THR A 318 8.08 6.15 -9.32
N GLU A 319 7.82 7.38 -8.90
CA GLU A 319 8.24 8.58 -9.61
C GLU A 319 9.55 9.08 -9.00
N VAL A 320 10.59 9.24 -9.82
CA VAL A 320 11.81 9.94 -9.45
C VAL A 320 11.57 11.43 -9.65
N LEU A 321 11.63 12.20 -8.57
CA LEU A 321 11.38 13.63 -8.58
C LEU A 321 12.65 14.42 -8.90
N ASP A 322 13.75 14.08 -8.23
CA ASP A 322 15.00 14.81 -8.29
C ASP A 322 16.20 13.92 -7.96
N ILE A 323 17.36 14.24 -8.53
CA ILE A 323 18.62 13.52 -8.38
C ILE A 323 19.75 14.50 -8.11
N LYS A 324 20.54 14.22 -7.07
CA LYS A 324 21.83 14.84 -6.85
C LYS A 324 22.94 13.80 -6.98
N HIS A 325 23.84 13.99 -7.94
CA HIS A 325 25.03 13.16 -8.10
C HIS A 325 26.11 13.52 -7.09
N LEU A 326 26.62 12.49 -6.43
CA LEU A 326 27.60 12.56 -5.38
C LEU A 326 28.81 11.67 -5.72
N VAL A 327 29.94 11.99 -5.10
CA VAL A 327 31.18 11.22 -5.20
C VAL A 327 31.81 11.07 -3.84
N CYS A 328 32.49 9.94 -3.63
CA CYS A 328 33.44 9.76 -2.54
C CYS A 328 34.75 9.28 -3.14
N GLN A 329 35.86 9.96 -2.85
CA GLN A 329 37.16 9.62 -3.43
C GLN A 329 37.59 8.17 -3.15
N ALA A 330 37.15 7.60 -2.03
CA ALA A 330 37.47 6.23 -1.63
C ALA A 330 36.43 5.18 -2.07
N SER A 331 35.23 5.57 -2.52
CA SER A 331 34.10 4.63 -2.65
C SER A 331 33.17 4.84 -3.85
N GLY A 332 33.51 5.74 -4.78
CA GLY A 332 32.90 5.79 -6.10
C GLY A 332 31.77 6.81 -6.25
N GLN A 333 30.87 6.52 -7.18
CA GLN A 333 29.76 7.39 -7.61
C GLN A 333 28.46 7.00 -6.92
N PHE A 334 27.67 7.99 -6.53
CA PHE A 334 26.38 7.79 -5.86
C PHE A 334 25.34 8.79 -6.34
N SER A 335 24.06 8.48 -6.15
CA SER A 335 22.96 9.40 -6.37
C SER A 335 22.08 9.50 -5.14
N LEU A 336 21.85 10.71 -4.66
CA LEU A 336 20.80 11.01 -3.70
C LEU A 336 19.52 11.29 -4.48
N VAL A 337 18.51 10.46 -4.28
CA VAL A 337 17.30 10.45 -5.11
C VAL A 337 16.08 10.75 -4.24
N ALA A 338 15.31 11.76 -4.63
CA ALA A 338 13.98 12.01 -4.09
C ALA A 338 12.95 11.27 -4.95
N VAL A 339 12.08 10.49 -4.32
CA VAL A 339 11.05 9.70 -5.02
C VAL A 339 9.67 9.88 -4.41
N ARG A 340 8.63 9.72 -5.23
CA ARG A 340 7.22 9.67 -4.82
C ARG A 340 6.62 8.31 -5.17
N LEU A 341 5.88 7.74 -4.23
CA LEU A 341 5.19 6.47 -4.42
C LEU A 341 3.73 6.65 -4.79
N HIS A 342 3.36 6.20 -6.00
CA HIS A 342 1.97 6.14 -6.48
C HIS A 342 1.29 4.82 -6.12
N THR A 343 2.07 3.76 -5.89
CA THR A 343 1.63 2.47 -5.34
C THR A 343 2.39 2.13 -4.06
N GLY A 344 2.13 0.98 -3.45
CA GLY A 344 2.80 0.57 -2.21
C GLY A 344 3.07 -0.93 -2.14
N ARG A 345 3.83 -1.47 -3.10
CA ARG A 345 4.23 -2.89 -3.09
C ARG A 345 5.39 -3.14 -2.14
N LEU A 346 5.53 -4.37 -1.65
CA LEU A 346 6.65 -4.77 -0.79
C LEU A 346 7.98 -4.42 -1.48
N HIS A 347 8.92 -3.79 -0.76
CA HIS A 347 10.25 -3.41 -1.26
C HIS A 347 10.27 -2.57 -2.55
N GLN A 348 9.18 -1.90 -2.93
CA GLN A 348 9.01 -1.32 -4.27
C GLN A 348 10.17 -0.44 -4.76
N ILE A 349 10.58 0.57 -3.98
CA ILE A 349 11.68 1.48 -4.35
C ILE A 349 12.98 0.71 -4.53
N ARG A 350 13.24 -0.24 -3.63
CA ARG A 350 14.47 -1.06 -3.59
C ARG A 350 14.61 -1.90 -4.86
N VAL A 351 13.51 -2.55 -5.26
CA VAL A 351 13.47 -3.40 -6.46
C VAL A 351 13.60 -2.55 -7.72
N HIS A 352 12.83 -1.46 -7.84
CA HIS A 352 12.83 -0.62 -9.04
C HIS A 352 14.21 -0.01 -9.32
N LEU A 353 14.89 0.52 -8.30
CA LEU A 353 16.21 1.10 -8.51
C LEU A 353 17.29 0.03 -8.75
N SER A 354 17.16 -1.15 -8.11
CA SER A 354 18.02 -2.30 -8.38
C SER A 354 17.87 -2.83 -9.81
N ASP A 355 16.65 -2.93 -10.33
CA ASP A 355 16.35 -3.37 -11.70
C ASP A 355 16.97 -2.43 -12.76
N LEU A 356 17.06 -1.13 -12.46
CA LEU A 356 17.77 -0.15 -13.30
C LEU A 356 19.30 -0.23 -13.19
N GLY A 357 19.85 -1.07 -12.32
CA GLY A 357 21.29 -1.16 -12.05
C GLY A 357 21.81 -0.18 -11.00
N TYR A 358 20.93 0.57 -10.33
CA TYR A 358 21.27 1.58 -9.31
C TYR A 358 20.72 1.14 -7.95
N ALA A 359 21.14 -0.02 -7.45
CA ALA A 359 20.67 -0.54 -6.17
C ALA A 359 20.98 0.42 -5.00
N LEU A 360 20.11 0.41 -3.99
CA LEU A 360 20.27 1.26 -2.81
C LEU A 360 21.54 0.89 -2.03
N LEU A 361 22.25 1.90 -1.53
CA LEU A 361 23.40 1.69 -0.66
C LEU A 361 22.97 1.03 0.65
N GLY A 362 23.72 0.01 1.08
CA GLY A 362 23.41 -0.81 2.24
C GLY A 362 22.41 -1.94 1.99
N ASP A 363 21.90 -2.10 0.75
CA ASP A 363 20.87 -3.08 0.40
C ASP A 363 21.44 -4.35 -0.26
N ALA A 364 22.17 -5.16 0.51
CA ALA A 364 22.71 -6.43 0.05
C ALA A 364 21.64 -7.36 -0.55
N ALA A 365 20.40 -7.31 -0.04
CA ALA A 365 19.31 -8.15 -0.54
C ALA A 365 18.93 -7.86 -2.00
N TYR A 366 19.23 -6.66 -2.49
CA TYR A 366 19.00 -6.21 -3.86
C TYR A 366 20.30 -5.83 -4.59
N GLY A 367 21.44 -6.38 -4.15
CA GLY A 367 22.73 -6.19 -4.82
C GLY A 367 23.40 -4.83 -4.59
N GLY A 368 22.92 -4.05 -3.63
CA GLY A 368 23.55 -2.80 -3.24
C GLY A 368 24.87 -3.00 -2.50
N ALA A 369 25.84 -2.12 -2.75
CA ALA A 369 27.10 -2.12 -2.01
C ALA A 369 26.87 -1.86 -0.51
N THR A 370 27.63 -2.54 0.35
CA THR A 370 27.55 -2.41 1.82
C THR A 370 28.87 -1.93 2.41
N PRO A 371 29.28 -0.67 2.14
CA PRO A 371 30.52 -0.16 2.68
C PRO A 371 30.43 -0.04 4.22
N PRO A 372 31.54 -0.22 4.97
CA PRO A 372 31.51 -0.18 6.44
C PRO A 372 30.98 1.13 7.05
N TRP A 373 31.09 2.24 6.33
CA TRP A 373 30.60 3.55 6.74
C TRP A 373 29.09 3.76 6.50
N CYS A 374 28.41 2.82 5.82
CA CYS A 374 26.96 2.86 5.61
C CYS A 374 26.28 1.79 6.48
N PRO A 375 25.70 2.18 7.63
CA PRO A 375 25.28 1.21 8.65
C PRO A 375 24.03 0.39 8.29
N ARG A 376 23.24 0.85 7.31
CA ARG A 376 22.01 0.19 6.86
C ARG A 376 21.62 0.62 5.45
N ILE A 377 20.52 0.07 4.96
CA ILE A 377 19.83 0.56 3.76
C ILE A 377 19.45 2.03 3.94
N LEU A 378 19.97 2.91 3.07
CA LEU A 378 19.62 4.32 3.08
C LEU A 378 18.35 4.60 2.30
N LEU A 379 17.23 4.33 2.97
CA LEU A 379 15.88 4.67 2.54
C LEU A 379 15.14 5.37 3.69
N HIS A 380 14.52 6.50 3.39
CA HIS A 380 13.88 7.36 4.38
C HIS A 380 12.58 7.97 3.85
N ALA A 381 11.46 7.73 4.51
CA ALA A 381 10.15 8.35 4.25
C ALA A 381 10.14 9.80 4.73
N ARG A 382 10.55 10.73 3.85
CA ARG A 382 10.82 12.14 4.19
C ARG A 382 9.59 13.02 4.34
N ARG A 383 8.45 12.64 3.77
CA ARG A 383 7.22 13.45 3.83
C ARG A 383 5.99 12.59 3.59
N LEU A 384 4.97 12.81 4.40
CA LEU A 384 3.66 12.19 4.28
C LEU A 384 2.59 13.28 4.33
N ALA A 385 1.70 13.30 3.34
CA ALA A 385 0.57 14.21 3.33
C ALA A 385 -0.71 13.49 2.92
N LEU A 386 -1.81 13.82 3.59
CA LEU A 386 -3.13 13.25 3.34
C LEU A 386 -4.23 14.17 3.86
N GLY A 387 -5.42 14.04 3.27
CA GLY A 387 -6.63 14.63 3.84
C GLY A 387 -6.98 13.96 5.17
N THR A 388 -7.47 14.75 6.11
CA THR A 388 -8.21 14.25 7.28
C THR A 388 -9.62 14.82 7.27
N GLY A 389 -10.54 14.25 8.06
CA GLY A 389 -11.88 14.82 8.25
C GLY A 389 -11.86 16.28 8.70
N ASP A 390 -10.78 16.70 9.36
CA ASP A 390 -10.56 18.03 9.93
C ASP A 390 -9.55 18.88 9.14
N GLY A 391 -9.32 18.55 7.86
CA GLY A 391 -8.42 19.28 6.96
C GLY A 391 -7.15 18.51 6.57
N PRO A 392 -6.39 18.99 5.57
CA PRO A 392 -5.18 18.30 5.11
C PRO A 392 -4.05 18.42 6.13
N ILE A 393 -3.26 17.35 6.25
CA ILE A 393 -1.98 17.38 6.95
C ILE A 393 -0.84 17.16 5.96
N ASP A 394 0.31 17.78 6.27
CA ASP A 394 1.53 17.69 5.49
C ASP A 394 2.73 17.70 6.44
N VAL A 395 3.32 16.53 6.63
CA VAL A 395 4.34 16.32 7.66
C VAL A 395 5.66 15.91 7.03
N PRO A 396 6.67 16.80 7.03
CA PRO A 396 8.04 16.41 6.76
C PRO A 396 8.61 15.63 7.96
N ALA A 397 9.26 14.50 7.69
CA ALA A 397 10.01 13.76 8.71
C ALA A 397 11.40 14.39 8.88
N PRO A 398 11.94 14.46 10.11
CA PRO A 398 13.29 14.94 10.35
C PRO A 398 14.33 14.01 9.71
N TRP A 399 15.45 14.57 9.26
CA TRP A 399 16.54 13.76 8.71
C TRP A 399 17.17 12.89 9.82
N PRO A 400 17.23 11.56 9.65
CA PRO A 400 17.86 10.71 10.64
C PRO A 400 19.36 11.02 10.70
N GLN A 401 19.95 10.90 11.89
CA GLN A 401 21.35 11.24 12.13
C GLN A 401 22.31 10.43 11.25
N ASP A 402 22.07 9.12 11.14
CA ASP A 402 22.89 8.22 10.30
C ASP A 402 22.94 8.65 8.83
N LEU A 403 21.83 9.10 8.26
CA LEU A 403 21.77 9.61 6.88
C LEU A 403 22.54 10.93 6.74
N ARG A 404 22.48 11.81 7.75
CA ARG A 404 23.26 13.06 7.76
C ARG A 404 24.76 12.77 7.82
N GLU A 405 25.17 11.83 8.67
CA GLU A 405 26.57 11.40 8.80
C GLU A 405 27.08 10.78 7.50
N VAL A 406 26.32 9.89 6.86
CA VAL A 406 26.71 9.33 5.56
C VAL A 406 26.81 10.42 4.49
N LEU A 407 25.84 11.33 4.40
CA LEU A 407 25.87 12.39 3.40
C LEU A 407 27.03 13.37 3.61
N ALA A 408 27.49 13.58 4.84
CA ALA A 408 28.65 14.41 5.13
C ALA A 408 29.96 13.84 4.57
N LEU A 409 30.02 12.54 4.30
CA LEU A 409 31.18 11.88 3.68
C LEU A 409 31.20 12.02 2.15
N LEU A 410 30.13 12.55 1.54
CA LEU A 410 29.94 12.60 0.11
C LEU A 410 30.01 14.05 -0.41
N ALA A 411 30.79 14.25 -1.46
CA ALA A 411 30.88 15.55 -2.13
C ALA A 411 29.95 15.60 -3.34
N ALA A 412 29.43 16.78 -3.69
CA ALA A 412 28.70 16.96 -4.95
C ALA A 412 29.65 16.72 -6.14
N ALA A 413 29.18 16.00 -7.16
CA ALA A 413 29.99 15.63 -8.32
C ALA A 413 30.41 16.84 -9.21
N GLY A 414 29.82 18.04 -9.01
CA GLY A 414 30.03 19.19 -9.89
C GLY A 414 29.61 18.90 -11.33
N GLY A 415 30.25 19.53 -12.32
CA GLY A 415 29.98 19.31 -13.75
C GLY A 415 30.36 17.92 -14.30
N ARG A 416 31.05 17.08 -13.49
CA ARG A 416 31.60 15.78 -13.92
C ARG A 416 30.52 14.75 -14.28
N SER A 417 29.28 14.95 -13.85
CA SER A 417 28.18 14.04 -14.16
C SER A 417 27.62 14.17 -15.58
N ARG A 418 27.90 15.29 -16.27
CA ARG A 418 27.48 15.47 -17.67
C ARG A 418 28.38 14.74 -18.66
N GLU A 419 29.63 14.45 -18.29
CA GLU A 419 30.64 13.87 -19.18
C GLU A 419 30.56 12.35 -19.29
N SER A 420 29.95 11.67 -18.31
CA SER A 420 29.82 10.20 -18.29
C SER A 420 28.52 9.67 -18.90
N ALA A 421 27.65 10.56 -19.39
CA ALA A 421 26.36 10.21 -20.01
C ALA A 421 26.42 10.19 -21.55
N GLY A 422 27.63 10.20 -22.12
CA GLY A 422 27.90 10.15 -23.56
C GLY A 422 27.93 8.75 -24.13
#